data_AF-A0A8T4V7R8-F1
#
_entry.id   AF-A0A8T4V7R8-F1
#
_cell.length_a   1.000
_cell.length_b   1.000
_cell.length_c   1.000
_cell.angle_alpha   90.00
_cell.angle_beta   90.00
_cell.angle_gamma   90.00
#
_symmetry.space_group_name_H-M   'P 1'
#
loop_
_entity.id
_entity.type
_entity.pdbx_description
1 polymer ?
#
loop_
_entity_poly.entity_id
_entity_poly.type
_entity_poly.pdbx_seq_one_letter_code
_entity_poly.pdbx_strand_id
1 'polypeptide(L)'
;LWLAPVQIILLPIADRHLEYSQNLKKEFESQGLRVEVDERTESAGKKVRDAQVKKIPLMITLGDKEIENKTLAVRTLDGKVKFGVDKQEFLNNVKENMKSKTIYHRSKTGGMIASNHACS
;
A
#
# COMPACT_ATOMS: atom_id res chain seq x y z
N LEU A 1 -11.88 2.84 1.08
CA LEU A 1 -11.07 2.22 0.01
C LEU A 1 -11.98 1.76 -1.15
N TRP A 2 -13.09 2.46 -1.40
CA TRP A 2 -14.18 1.98 -2.28
C TRP A 2 -14.46 2.88 -3.49
N LEU A 3 -13.81 4.05 -3.57
CA LEU A 3 -14.04 5.04 -4.64
C LEU A 3 -12.79 5.36 -5.47
N ALA A 4 -11.63 4.77 -5.15
CA ALA A 4 -10.42 4.97 -5.93
C ALA A 4 -10.39 3.96 -7.10
N PRO A 5 -10.22 4.40 -8.35
CA PRO A 5 -10.12 3.49 -9.50
C PRO A 5 -8.90 2.56 -9.38
N VAL A 6 -7.82 3.05 -8.77
CA VAL A 6 -6.58 2.30 -8.47
C VAL A 6 -6.36 2.28 -6.96
N GLN A 7 -6.22 1.08 -6.39
CA GLN A 7 -5.98 0.89 -4.96
C GLN A 7 -4.50 0.77 -4.64
N ILE A 8 -3.75 0.06 -5.50
CA ILE A 8 -2.33 -0.22 -5.31
C ILE A 8 -1.60 0.17 -6.60
N ILE A 9 -0.45 0.85 -6.46
CA ILE A 9 0.46 1.09 -7.58
C ILE A 9 1.83 0.46 -7.30
N LEU A 10 2.35 -0.28 -8.28
CA LEU A 10 3.68 -0.88 -8.27
C LEU A 10 4.66 0.04 -8.99
N LEU A 11 5.72 0.43 -8.28
CA LEU A 11 6.73 1.39 -8.72
C LEU A 11 8.08 0.67 -8.86
N PRO A 12 8.35 0.02 -10.00
CA PRO A 12 9.65 -0.56 -10.29
C PRO A 12 10.70 0.54 -10.44
N ILE A 13 11.88 0.34 -9.82
CA ILE A 13 13.02 1.28 -9.91
C ILE A 13 13.75 1.16 -11.26
N ALA A 14 13.76 -0.04 -11.86
CA ALA A 14 14.43 -0.34 -13.11
C ALA A 14 13.56 -1.22 -14.02
N ASP A 15 13.81 -1.18 -15.34
CA ASP A 15 13.03 -1.94 -16.32
C ASP A 15 13.12 -3.46 -16.10
N ARG A 16 14.26 -3.94 -15.58
CA ARG A 16 14.45 -5.36 -15.20
C ARG A 16 13.47 -5.82 -14.10
N HIS A 17 12.87 -4.90 -13.35
CA HIS A 17 11.87 -5.21 -12.31
C HIS A 17 10.44 -5.24 -12.87
N LEU A 18 10.23 -4.85 -14.14
CA LEU A 18 8.90 -4.79 -14.75
C LEU A 18 8.26 -6.18 -14.82
N GLU A 19 9.01 -7.19 -15.22
CA GLU A 19 8.50 -8.57 -15.31
C GLU A 19 7.99 -9.06 -13.95
N TYR A 20 8.78 -8.86 -12.89
CA TYR A 20 8.37 -9.19 -11.53
C TYR A 20 7.14 -8.40 -11.08
N SER A 21 7.09 -7.11 -11.42
CA SER A 21 5.94 -6.23 -11.11
C SER A 21 4.67 -6.68 -11.82
N GLN A 22 4.76 -7.07 -13.09
CA GLN A 22 3.63 -7.58 -13.86
C GLN A 22 3.12 -8.92 -13.32
N ASN A 23 4.02 -9.81 -12.86
CA ASN A 23 3.63 -11.04 -12.19
C ASN A 23 2.90 -10.77 -10.87
N LEU A 24 3.43 -9.86 -10.04
CA LEU A 24 2.75 -9.43 -8.81
C LEU A 24 1.38 -8.79 -9.08
N LYS A 25 1.27 -7.97 -10.14
CA LYS A 25 -0.01 -7.40 -10.56
C LYS A 25 -1.03 -8.50 -10.83
N LYS A 26 -0.68 -9.52 -11.62
CA LYS A 26 -1.58 -10.66 -11.91
C LYS A 26 -1.98 -11.41 -10.66
N GLU A 27 -1.04 -11.66 -9.74
CA GLU A 27 -1.33 -12.29 -8.45
C GLU A 27 -2.36 -11.46 -7.65
N PHE A 28 -2.20 -10.14 -7.60
CA PHE A 28 -3.09 -9.25 -6.85
C PHE A 28 -4.45 -9.06 -7.54
N GLU A 29 -4.49 -8.97 -8.86
CA GLU A 29 -5.72 -8.90 -9.65
C GLU A 29 -6.55 -10.18 -9.53
N SER A 30 -5.89 -11.35 -9.46
CA SER A 30 -6.55 -12.64 -9.18
C SER A 30 -7.24 -12.66 -7.81
N GLN A 31 -6.78 -11.84 -6.86
CA GLN A 31 -7.41 -11.66 -5.55
C GLN A 31 -8.51 -10.57 -5.55
N GLY A 32 -8.83 -9.98 -6.71
CA GLY A 32 -9.83 -8.92 -6.85
C GLY A 32 -9.33 -7.53 -6.46
N LEU A 33 -8.02 -7.33 -6.32
CA LEU A 33 -7.40 -6.04 -6.01
C LEU A 33 -7.18 -5.23 -7.29
N ARG A 34 -7.40 -3.91 -7.24
CA ARG A 34 -7.13 -3.02 -8.37
C ARG A 34 -5.69 -2.51 -8.31
N VAL A 35 -4.83 -3.09 -9.12
CA VAL A 35 -3.38 -2.84 -9.11
C VAL A 35 -2.90 -2.32 -10.46
N GLU A 36 -2.09 -1.27 -10.43
CA GLU A 36 -1.46 -0.69 -11.62
C GLU A 36 0.07 -0.77 -11.51
N VAL A 37 0.77 -0.92 -12.63
CA VAL A 37 2.24 -0.91 -12.68
C VAL A 37 2.67 0.36 -13.40
N ASP A 38 3.58 1.12 -12.80
CA ASP A 38 4.20 2.27 -13.44
C ASP A 38 5.44 1.82 -14.24
N GLU A 39 5.23 1.60 -15.53
CA GLU A 39 6.24 1.09 -16.46
C GLU A 39 7.24 2.16 -16.93
N ARG A 40 7.10 3.42 -16.50
CA ARG A 40 7.97 4.51 -16.96
C ARG A 40 9.36 4.38 -16.34
N THR A 41 10.42 4.64 -17.10
CA THR A 41 11.80 4.64 -16.57
C THR A 41 12.13 5.98 -15.90
N GLU A 42 11.46 6.28 -14.78
CA GLU A 42 11.70 7.49 -13.98
C GLU A 42 12.20 7.16 -12.57
N SER A 43 12.77 8.15 -11.89
CA SER A 43 13.22 7.96 -10.51
C SER A 43 12.04 7.62 -9.59
N ALA A 44 12.26 6.69 -8.64
CA ALA A 44 11.23 6.26 -7.70
C ALA A 44 10.58 7.44 -6.96
N GLY A 45 11.35 8.48 -6.63
CA GLY A 45 10.82 9.69 -6.01
C GLY A 45 9.82 10.45 -6.87
N LYS A 46 10.01 10.50 -8.19
CA LYS A 46 9.07 11.13 -9.12
C LYS A 46 7.78 10.32 -9.22
N LYS A 47 7.90 9.00 -9.40
CA LYS A 47 6.75 8.08 -9.40
C LYS A 47 5.92 8.14 -8.11
N VAL A 48 6.58 8.20 -6.95
CA VAL A 48 5.91 8.35 -5.65
C VAL A 48 5.13 9.66 -5.58
N ARG A 49 5.70 10.77 -6.07
CA ARG A 49 4.99 12.06 -6.11
C ARG A 49 3.77 11.99 -7.03
N ASP A 50 3.89 11.41 -8.22
CA ASP A 50 2.76 11.20 -9.13
C ASP A 50 1.65 10.33 -8.50
N ALA A 51 2.03 9.25 -7.83
CA ALA A 51 1.09 8.39 -7.11
C ALA A 51 0.38 9.12 -5.94
N GLN A 52 1.10 10.00 -5.24
CA GLN A 52 0.52 10.88 -4.21
C GLN A 52 -0.46 11.89 -4.80
N VAL A 53 -0.13 12.50 -5.94
CA VAL A 53 -1.02 13.42 -6.68
C VAL A 53 -2.29 12.72 -7.13
N LYS A 54 -2.16 11.48 -7.64
CA LYS A 54 -3.28 10.60 -7.97
C LYS A 54 -4.05 10.09 -6.73
N LYS A 55 -3.59 10.40 -5.51
CA LYS A 55 -4.17 9.98 -4.22
C LYS A 55 -4.32 8.47 -4.09
N ILE A 56 -3.34 7.73 -4.60
CA ILE A 56 -3.33 6.27 -4.51
C ILE A 56 -3.01 5.87 -3.06
N PRO A 57 -3.86 5.05 -2.40
CA PRO A 57 -3.73 4.79 -0.97
C PRO A 57 -2.52 3.90 -0.62
N LEU A 58 -2.11 3.02 -1.53
CA LEU A 58 -1.00 2.08 -1.34
C LEU A 58 -0.03 2.18 -2.53
N MET A 59 1.25 2.43 -2.22
CA MET A 59 2.33 2.52 -3.19
C MET A 59 3.38 1.48 -2.82
N ILE A 60 3.78 0.64 -3.75
CA ILE A 60 4.76 -0.42 -3.51
C ILE A 60 5.97 -0.13 -4.37
N THR A 61 7.13 0.06 -3.76
CA THR A 61 8.38 0.25 -4.49
C THR A 61 9.09 -1.08 -4.64
N LEU A 62 9.58 -1.38 -5.86
CA LEU A 62 10.27 -2.62 -6.18
C LEU A 62 11.68 -2.29 -6.69
N GLY A 63 12.66 -2.43 -5.79
CA GLY A 63 14.08 -2.39 -6.09
C GLY A 63 14.70 -3.78 -6.12
N ASP A 64 16.01 -3.82 -6.34
CA ASP A 64 16.77 -5.07 -6.35
C ASP A 64 16.72 -5.78 -5.01
N LYS A 65 16.86 -5.02 -3.90
CA LYS A 65 16.83 -5.56 -2.55
C LYS A 65 15.49 -6.21 -2.23
N GLU A 66 14.39 -5.60 -2.67
CA GLU A 66 13.05 -6.12 -2.47
C GLU A 66 12.84 -7.43 -3.25
N ILE A 67 13.30 -7.49 -4.51
CA ILE A 67 13.18 -8.67 -5.35
C ILE A 67 14.05 -9.82 -4.83
N GLU A 68 15.30 -9.54 -4.47
CA GLU A 68 16.24 -10.52 -3.93
C GLU A 68 15.71 -11.15 -2.64
N ASN A 69 15.18 -10.33 -1.74
CA ASN A 69 14.63 -10.79 -0.46
C ASN A 69 13.16 -11.25 -0.56
N LYS A 70 12.53 -11.15 -1.74
CA LYS A 70 11.08 -11.40 -1.95
C LYS A 70 10.18 -10.59 -1.00
N THR A 71 10.62 -9.40 -0.63
CA THR A 71 9.89 -8.47 0.24
C THR A 71 9.33 -7.29 -0.55
N LEU A 72 8.45 -6.53 0.07
CA LEU A 72 7.80 -5.36 -0.51
C LEU A 72 8.08 -4.13 0.35
N ALA A 73 8.42 -3.02 -0.31
CA ALA A 73 8.50 -1.71 0.32
C ALA A 73 7.16 -0.98 0.13
N VAL A 74 6.31 -1.02 1.16
CA VAL A 74 4.95 -0.48 1.13
C VAL A 74 4.93 0.92 1.73
N ARG A 75 4.34 1.87 1.00
CA ARG A 75 4.10 3.23 1.44
C ARG A 75 2.62 3.56 1.39
N THR A 76 2.11 4.17 2.45
CA THR A 76 0.72 4.63 2.52
C THR A 76 0.60 6.11 2.16
N LEU A 77 -0.60 6.53 1.76
CA LEU A 77 -0.90 7.94 1.49
C LEU A 77 -0.69 8.84 2.72
N ASP A 78 -0.90 8.32 3.94
CA ASP A 78 -0.62 9.01 5.20
C ASP A 78 0.88 9.25 5.47
N GLY A 79 1.76 8.84 4.56
CA GLY A 79 3.20 9.04 4.65
C GLY A 79 3.94 7.97 5.45
N LYS A 80 3.26 6.92 5.94
CA LYS A 80 3.90 5.80 6.63
C LYS A 80 4.58 4.88 5.61
N VAL A 81 5.81 4.50 5.88
CA VAL A 81 6.58 3.59 5.04
C VAL A 81 6.95 2.35 5.85
N LYS A 82 6.73 1.17 5.28
CA LYS A 82 7.13 -0.12 5.82
C LYS A 82 8.01 -0.82 4.79
N PHE A 83 9.18 -1.26 5.23
CA PHE A 83 10.12 -2.02 4.41
C PHE A 83 10.16 -3.48 4.89
N GLY A 84 10.50 -4.40 4.00
CA GLY A 84 10.67 -5.81 4.37
C GLY A 84 9.35 -6.56 4.61
N VAL A 85 8.23 -6.08 4.05
CA VAL A 85 6.94 -6.76 4.23
C VAL A 85 6.87 -7.96 3.30
N ASP A 86 6.54 -9.15 3.83
CA ASP A 86 6.36 -10.32 2.99
C ASP A 86 5.12 -10.18 2.10
N LYS A 87 5.18 -10.71 0.88
CA LYS A 87 4.06 -10.63 -0.08
C LYS A 87 2.78 -11.29 0.43
N GLN A 88 2.89 -12.43 1.12
CA GLN A 88 1.74 -13.18 1.62
C GLN A 88 1.11 -12.45 2.81
N GLU A 89 1.95 -11.96 3.72
CA GLU A 89 1.52 -11.16 4.86
C GLU A 89 0.82 -9.88 4.39
N PHE A 90 1.37 -9.22 3.37
CA PHE A 90 0.77 -8.03 2.76
C PHE A 90 -0.63 -8.32 2.21
N LEU A 91 -0.81 -9.41 1.46
CA LEU A 91 -2.11 -9.81 0.91
C LEU A 91 -3.16 -10.06 2.00
N ASN A 92 -2.77 -10.75 3.08
CA ASN A 92 -3.66 -10.99 4.21
C ASN A 92 -4.09 -9.68 4.86
N ASN A 93 -3.14 -8.79 5.14
CA ASN A 93 -3.40 -7.46 5.68
C ASN A 93 -4.34 -6.64 4.78
N VAL A 94 -4.13 -6.62 3.46
CA VAL A 94 -4.98 -5.87 2.52
C VAL A 94 -6.41 -6.42 2.51
N LYS A 95 -6.58 -7.74 2.51
CA LYS A 95 -7.90 -8.39 2.59
C LYS A 95 -8.64 -8.06 3.88
N GLU A 96 -7.95 -8.07 5.01
CA GLU A 96 -8.51 -7.67 6.29
C GLU A 96 -8.94 -6.20 6.28
N ASN A 97 -8.10 -5.33 5.70
CA ASN A 97 -8.41 -3.91 5.54
C ASN A 97 -9.58 -3.64 4.58
N MET A 98 -9.81 -4.50 3.59
CA MET A 98 -11.00 -4.42 2.73
C MET A 98 -12.25 -4.84 3.48
N LYS A 99 -12.22 -5.96 4.22
CA LYS A 99 -13.34 -6.44 5.01
C LYS A 99 -13.71 -5.48 6.16
N SER A 100 -12.71 -4.94 6.84
CA SER A 100 -12.91 -4.02 7.98
C SER A 100 -13.39 -2.64 7.56
N LYS A 101 -13.13 -2.22 6.32
CA LYS A 101 -13.63 -0.95 5.76
C LYS A 101 -15.09 -1.01 5.26
N THR A 102 -15.82 -2.11 5.48
CA THR A 102 -17.24 -2.18 5.14
C THR A 102 -18.08 -1.16 5.92
N ILE A 103 -17.71 -0.74 7.14
CA ILE A 103 -18.40 0.38 7.83
C ILE A 103 -17.42 1.04 8.80
N TYR A 104 -16.83 2.18 8.46
CA TYR A 104 -16.32 3.09 9.50
C TYR A 104 -16.84 4.50 9.23
N HIS A 105 -17.98 4.76 9.88
CA HIS A 105 -18.39 6.05 10.40
C HIS A 105 -17.17 6.82 10.91
N ARG A 106 -16.91 8.01 10.32
CA ARG A 106 -15.95 8.97 10.85
C ARG A 106 -16.38 9.36 12.26
N SER A 107 -15.67 8.94 13.30
CA SER A 107 -15.62 9.71 14.54
C SER A 107 -14.24 10.37 14.63
N LYS A 108 -14.20 11.66 14.29
CA LYS A 108 -13.21 12.56 14.88
C LYS A 108 -13.64 12.81 16.33
N THR A 109 -12.85 12.37 17.28
CA THR A 109 -12.77 12.91 18.64
C THR A 109 -11.25 12.92 18.95
N GLY A 110 -10.56 14.04 19.17
CA GLY A 110 -11.02 15.30 19.72
C GLY A 110 -11.27 15.13 21.21
N GLY A 111 -10.26 15.39 22.05
CA GLY A 111 -10.44 15.72 23.46
C GLY A 111 -10.08 14.66 24.50
N MET A 112 -8.97 14.93 25.19
CA MET A 112 -8.81 15.05 26.65
C MET A 112 -9.05 13.87 27.62
N ILE A 113 -8.08 13.82 28.54
CA ILE A 113 -8.04 13.37 29.94
C ILE A 113 -8.27 11.87 30.24
N ALA A 114 -7.17 11.21 30.60
CA ALA A 114 -7.21 10.04 31.46
C ALA A 114 -7.66 10.47 32.87
N SER A 115 -8.91 10.19 33.21
CA SER A 115 -9.37 10.17 34.60
C SER A 115 -9.23 8.74 35.11
N ASN A 116 -8.28 8.54 36.03
CA ASN A 116 -8.10 7.26 36.70
C ASN A 116 -9.34 6.89 37.53
N HIS A 117 -9.65 5.61 37.46
CA HIS A 117 -10.55 4.84 38.31
C HIS A 117 -10.30 5.03 39.82
N ALA A 118 -11.39 5.10 40.59
CA ALA A 118 -11.63 4.37 41.85
C ALA A 118 -13.11 4.62 42.23
N CYS A 119 -14.05 3.79 41.77
CA CYS A 119 -14.64 2.69 42.53
C CYS A 119 -14.06 2.41 43.93
N SER A 120 -14.97 2.39 44.91
CA SER A 120 -14.88 2.03 46.34
C SER A 120 -14.68 3.18 47.32
#